data_AF-A0A2G2A486-F1
#
_entry.id   AF-A0A2G2A486-F1
#
_cell.length_a   1.000
_cell.length_b   1.000
_cell.length_c   1.000
_cell.angle_alpha   90.00
_cell.angle_beta   90.00
_cell.angle_gamma   90.00
#
_symmetry.space_group_name_H-M   'P 1'
#
loop_
_entity.id
_entity.type
_entity.pdbx_description
1 polymer ?
#
loop_
_entity_poly.entity_id
_entity_poly.type
_entity_poly.pdbx_seq_one_letter_code
_entity_poly.pdbx_strand_id
1 'polypeptide(L)'
;GLGMAPFLVSHPLLLDAWMQVRETALARARAVETLTPGQITRVYELVMRAAQHLAQWQVPDRIAQGRIDVIRREWPEVAAHLTPDFMGGAAPLDRLVCDSARWSIDTQELIAALVLEPFGDLIDGLTDCMSTPFVPVLDPAMACADLSALIARDWQWAVDTDFDDPHHCAQFWYVSEAKQEPRLGSRFIEEGAALESPLDIARQVKALAGALHGQTGPIAAVLAAHPEHRAAARRVQTLARHPYAEIRDNLIGDDCLPIDMLRCKLAFFGAAKFDPKSDRWTRITLAQGAPLADELHNADDWWLPTFAS
;
A
#
# COMPACT_ATOMS: atom_id res chain seq x y z
N GLY A 1 3.62 -14.62 -6.39
CA GLY A 1 2.24 -14.96 -6.81
C GLY A 1 1.27 -14.72 -5.68
N LEU A 2 0.02 -15.17 -5.81
CA LEU A 2 -1.07 -14.94 -4.85
C LEU A 2 -0.77 -15.29 -3.39
N GLY A 3 0.13 -16.24 -3.13
CA GLY A 3 0.40 -16.69 -1.78
C GLY A 3 0.83 -15.58 -0.80
N MET A 4 1.26 -14.42 -1.31
CA MET A 4 1.64 -13.28 -0.49
C MET A 4 0.58 -12.18 -0.36
N ALA A 5 -0.49 -12.19 -1.17
CA ALA A 5 -1.43 -11.07 -1.23
C ALA A 5 -2.24 -10.90 0.08
N PRO A 6 -2.80 -11.97 0.68
CA PRO A 6 -3.53 -11.86 1.96
C PRO A 6 -2.68 -11.48 3.17
N PHE A 7 -1.35 -11.42 3.02
CA PHE A 7 -0.46 -11.10 4.13
C PHE A 7 -0.79 -9.73 4.72
N LEU A 8 -0.97 -8.70 3.88
CA LEU A 8 -1.27 -7.35 4.36
C LEU A 8 -2.64 -7.30 5.08
N VAL A 9 -3.64 -7.99 4.54
CA VAL A 9 -4.98 -8.11 5.14
C VAL A 9 -4.94 -8.80 6.51
N SER A 10 -4.08 -9.81 6.65
CA SER A 10 -3.94 -10.59 7.88
C SER A 10 -3.10 -9.90 8.95
N HIS A 11 -2.24 -8.94 8.58
CA HIS A 11 -1.28 -8.26 9.48
C HIS A 11 -1.49 -6.73 9.47
N PRO A 12 -2.63 -6.25 9.98
CA PRO A 12 -3.04 -4.85 9.85
C PRO A 12 -2.13 -3.90 10.63
N LEU A 13 -1.61 -4.30 11.80
CA LEU A 13 -0.71 -3.47 12.59
C LEU A 13 0.67 -3.39 11.96
N LEU A 14 1.07 -4.42 11.21
CA LEU A 14 2.32 -4.40 10.44
C LEU A 14 2.18 -3.50 9.22
N LEU A 15 1.06 -3.59 8.50
CA LEU A 15 0.72 -2.65 7.42
C LEU A 15 0.70 -1.21 7.94
N ASP A 16 0.07 -0.97 9.10
CA ASP A 16 0.05 0.34 9.73
C ASP A 16 1.46 0.84 10.06
N ALA A 17 2.30 0.01 10.67
CA ALA A 17 3.70 0.34 10.97
C ALA A 17 4.49 0.72 9.70
N TRP A 18 4.33 -0.04 8.62
CA TRP A 18 5.01 0.22 7.34
C TRP A 18 4.61 1.57 6.76
N MET A 19 3.31 1.86 6.72
CA MET A 19 2.80 3.13 6.19
C MET A 19 3.19 4.30 7.10
N GLN A 20 3.05 4.16 8.41
CA GLN A 20 3.45 5.19 9.37
C GLN A 20 4.94 5.53 9.27
N VAL A 21 5.82 4.54 9.08
CA VAL A 21 7.25 4.77 8.85
C VAL A 21 7.48 5.53 7.54
N ARG A 22 6.84 5.11 6.44
CA ARG A 22 6.93 5.81 5.15
C ARG A 22 6.49 7.27 5.26
N GLU A 23 5.32 7.51 5.85
CA GLU A 23 4.77 8.87 6.00
C GLU A 23 5.62 9.73 6.94
N THR A 24 6.18 9.14 8.00
CA THR A 24 7.10 9.84 8.89
C THR A 24 8.41 10.21 8.18
N ALA A 25 8.95 9.30 7.37
CA ALA A 25 10.14 9.57 6.57
C ALA A 25 9.89 10.72 5.59
N LEU A 26 8.75 10.68 4.88
CA LEU A 26 8.35 11.74 3.96
C LEU A 26 8.15 13.08 4.67
N ALA A 27 7.49 13.09 5.83
CA ALA A 27 7.32 14.29 6.64
C ALA A 27 8.66 14.89 7.08
N ARG A 28 9.63 14.06 7.48
CA ARG A 28 10.99 14.50 7.84
C ARG A 28 11.73 15.11 6.65
N ALA A 29 11.69 14.46 5.48
CA ALA A 29 12.32 14.99 4.26
C ALA A 29 11.68 16.33 3.84
N ARG A 30 10.35 16.45 3.90
CA ARG A 30 9.63 17.70 3.62
C ARG A 30 9.96 18.84 4.59
N ALA A 31 10.27 18.52 5.85
CA ALA A 31 10.64 19.51 6.85
C ALA A 31 12.04 20.13 6.65
N VAL A 32 12.82 19.67 5.68
CA VAL A 32 14.13 20.25 5.37
C VAL A 32 13.96 21.63 4.73
N GLU A 33 14.32 22.69 5.47
CA GLU A 33 14.11 24.08 5.05
C GLU A 33 15.01 24.49 3.87
N THR A 34 16.23 23.98 3.80
CA THR A 34 17.20 24.31 2.75
C THR A 34 18.05 23.10 2.42
N LEU A 35 18.41 22.95 1.13
CA LEU A 35 19.30 21.89 0.67
C LEU A 35 20.73 22.38 0.56
N THR A 36 21.68 21.51 0.93
CA THR A 36 23.10 21.75 0.63
C THR A 36 23.36 21.58 -0.87
N PRO A 37 24.44 22.18 -1.42
CA PRO A 37 24.81 21.96 -2.82
C PRO A 37 24.95 20.48 -3.18
N GLY A 38 25.51 19.66 -2.28
CA GLY A 38 25.64 18.22 -2.48
C GLY A 38 24.29 17.49 -2.58
N GLN A 39 23.32 17.84 -1.73
CA GLN A 39 21.96 17.29 -1.81
C GLN A 39 21.25 17.70 -3.09
N ILE A 40 21.40 18.95 -3.53
CA ILE A 40 20.81 19.43 -4.80
C ILE A 40 21.40 18.65 -5.99
N THR A 41 22.73 18.53 -6.05
CA THR A 41 23.42 17.73 -7.08
C THR A 41 22.89 16.29 -7.07
N ARG A 42 22.78 15.68 -5.88
CA ARG A 42 22.28 14.32 -5.73
C ARG A 42 20.85 14.15 -6.23
N VAL A 43 19.95 15.09 -5.93
CA VAL A 43 18.58 15.07 -6.47
C VAL A 43 18.60 15.11 -7.99
N TYR A 44 19.42 15.96 -8.61
CA TYR A 44 19.51 16.02 -10.08
C TYR A 44 20.03 14.73 -10.70
N GLU A 45 21.05 14.10 -10.11
CA GLU A 45 21.55 12.79 -10.55
C GLU A 45 20.45 11.72 -10.50
N LEU A 46 19.68 11.69 -9.40
CA LEU A 46 18.58 10.75 -9.20
C LEU A 46 17.41 11.00 -10.17
N VAL A 47 17.11 12.25 -10.51
CA VAL A 47 16.10 12.60 -11.52
C VAL A 47 16.49 12.04 -12.89
N MET A 48 17.77 12.20 -13.28
CA MET A 48 18.28 11.67 -14.54
C MET A 48 18.29 10.14 -14.54
N ARG A 49 18.68 9.52 -13.42
CA ARG A 49 18.65 8.07 -13.25
C ARG A 49 17.22 7.51 -13.37
N ALA A 50 16.25 8.13 -12.71
CA ALA A 50 14.83 7.76 -12.80
C ALA A 50 14.32 7.87 -14.23
N ALA A 51 14.69 8.92 -14.97
CA ALA A 51 14.31 9.07 -16.38
C ALA A 51 14.82 7.91 -17.25
N GLN A 52 16.09 7.51 -17.06
CA GLN A 52 16.68 6.39 -17.78
C GLN A 52 16.08 5.05 -17.33
N HIS A 53 15.78 4.87 -16.04
CA HIS A 53 15.08 3.68 -15.54
C HIS A 53 13.71 3.53 -16.19
N LEU A 54 12.93 4.61 -16.25
CA LEU A 54 11.62 4.63 -16.89
C LEU A 54 11.75 4.29 -18.39
N ALA A 55 12.74 4.83 -19.09
CA ALA A 55 12.99 4.48 -20.50
C ALA A 55 13.29 2.98 -20.71
N GLN A 56 13.92 2.32 -19.73
CA GLN A 56 14.23 0.89 -19.78
C GLN A 56 13.08 -0.02 -19.31
N TRP A 57 12.04 0.52 -18.67
CA TRP A 57 10.97 -0.27 -18.08
C TRP A 57 9.80 -0.50 -19.04
N GLN A 58 9.81 -1.62 -19.74
CA GLN A 58 8.74 -2.02 -20.66
C GLN A 58 8.06 -3.30 -20.19
N VAL A 59 6.73 -3.33 -20.22
CA VAL A 59 5.95 -4.51 -19.81
C VAL A 59 4.88 -4.87 -20.87
N PRO A 60 4.51 -6.16 -21.02
CA PRO A 60 3.47 -6.56 -21.97
C PRO A 60 2.05 -6.22 -21.52
N ASP A 61 1.82 -6.10 -20.21
CA ASP A 61 0.52 -5.76 -19.66
C ASP A 61 0.10 -4.34 -20.05
N ARG A 62 -1.08 -4.19 -20.67
CA ARG A 62 -1.52 -2.91 -21.26
C ARG A 62 -1.81 -1.84 -20.21
N ILE A 63 -2.33 -2.24 -19.05
CA ILE A 63 -2.70 -1.29 -17.99
C ILE A 63 -1.43 -0.75 -17.34
N ALA A 64 -0.53 -1.63 -16.93
CA ALA A 64 0.76 -1.26 -16.34
C ALA A 64 1.63 -0.48 -17.33
N GLN A 65 1.67 -0.89 -18.59
CA GLN A 65 2.39 -0.15 -19.63
C GLN A 65 1.81 1.26 -19.83
N GLY A 66 0.49 1.40 -19.86
CA GLY A 66 -0.18 2.69 -19.94
C GLY A 66 0.18 3.62 -18.78
N ARG A 67 0.24 3.09 -17.55
CA ARG A 67 0.70 3.83 -16.36
C ARG A 67 2.15 4.29 -16.51
N ILE A 68 3.05 3.40 -16.94
CA ILE A 68 4.46 3.74 -17.18
C ILE A 68 4.60 4.83 -18.26
N ASP A 69 3.83 4.75 -19.34
CA ASP A 69 3.87 5.75 -20.42
C ASP A 69 3.34 7.13 -19.98
N VAL A 70 2.41 7.17 -19.01
CA VAL A 70 2.01 8.41 -18.34
C VAL A 70 3.18 8.99 -17.56
N ILE A 71 3.84 8.20 -16.71
CA ILE A 71 5.00 8.67 -15.93
C ILE A 71 6.12 9.17 -16.85
N ARG A 72 6.42 8.45 -17.93
CA ARG A 72 7.45 8.85 -18.93
C ARG A 72 7.15 10.19 -19.57
N ARG A 73 5.88 10.52 -19.78
CA ARG A 73 5.46 11.82 -20.34
C ARG A 73 5.54 12.93 -19.31
N GLU A 74 5.20 12.64 -18.06
CA GLU A 74 5.16 13.62 -16.97
C GLU A 74 6.55 13.90 -16.37
N TRP A 75 7.46 12.90 -16.35
CA TRP A 75 8.77 13.03 -15.71
C TRP A 75 9.66 14.15 -16.26
N PRO A 76 9.71 14.43 -17.58
CA PRO A 76 10.40 15.61 -18.11
C PRO A 76 9.85 16.93 -17.55
N GLU A 77 8.55 17.01 -17.25
CA GLU A 77 7.94 18.19 -16.63
C GLU A 77 8.37 18.34 -15.17
N VAL A 78 8.47 17.21 -14.44
CA VAL A 78 9.04 17.18 -13.08
C VAL A 78 10.47 17.70 -13.12
N ALA A 79 11.32 17.18 -14.02
CA ALA A 79 12.70 17.60 -14.16
C ALA A 79 12.83 19.10 -14.50
N ALA A 80 12.01 19.61 -15.41
CA ALA A 80 11.99 21.02 -15.79
C ALA A 80 11.52 21.94 -14.64
N HIS A 81 10.71 21.43 -13.72
CA HIS A 81 10.25 22.17 -12.55
C HIS A 81 11.35 22.43 -11.52
N LEU A 82 12.36 21.55 -11.45
CA LEU A 82 13.45 21.61 -10.47
C LEU A 82 14.57 22.56 -10.90
N THR A 83 14.23 23.82 -11.20
CA THR A 83 15.23 24.83 -11.54
C THR A 83 16.20 25.11 -10.38
N PRO A 84 17.40 25.65 -10.64
CA PRO A 84 18.32 26.04 -9.56
C PRO A 84 17.68 27.00 -8.53
N ASP A 85 16.86 27.94 -8.99
CA ASP A 85 16.12 28.86 -8.11
C ASP A 85 15.07 28.13 -7.27
N PHE A 86 14.40 27.12 -7.84
CA PHE A 86 13.46 26.28 -7.09
C PHE A 86 14.19 25.49 -6.00
N MET A 87 15.25 24.78 -6.35
CA MET A 87 16.01 23.90 -5.45
C MET A 87 16.82 24.67 -4.40
N GLY A 88 17.27 25.89 -4.73
CA GLY A 88 17.93 26.80 -3.79
C GLY A 88 16.97 27.64 -2.93
N GLY A 89 15.65 27.55 -3.19
CA GLY A 89 14.63 28.26 -2.43
C GLY A 89 14.33 27.61 -1.06
N ALA A 90 13.40 28.20 -0.33
CA ALA A 90 12.93 27.67 0.95
C ALA A 90 12.02 26.44 0.75
N ALA A 91 12.21 25.44 1.61
CA ALA A 91 11.47 24.17 1.69
C ALA A 91 11.22 23.52 0.31
N PRO A 92 12.27 23.32 -0.51
CA PRO A 92 12.11 22.91 -1.91
C PRO A 92 11.45 21.53 -2.05
N LEU A 93 11.69 20.62 -1.10
CA LEU A 93 11.10 19.28 -1.12
C LEU A 93 9.62 19.28 -0.74
N ASP A 94 9.23 20.08 0.26
CA ASP A 94 7.81 20.26 0.59
C ASP A 94 7.03 20.84 -0.58
N ARG A 95 7.60 21.87 -1.22
CA ARG A 95 7.02 22.47 -2.42
C ARG A 95 6.90 21.46 -3.55
N LEU A 96 7.93 20.64 -3.79
CA LEU A 96 7.89 19.60 -4.83
C LEU A 96 6.78 18.57 -4.55
N VAL A 97 6.66 18.10 -3.31
CA VAL A 97 5.61 17.15 -2.92
C VAL A 97 4.22 17.79 -3.05
N CYS A 98 4.03 19.03 -2.62
CA CYS A 98 2.75 19.74 -2.78
C CYS A 98 2.40 19.96 -4.26
N ASP A 99 3.37 20.39 -5.05
CA ASP A 99 3.24 20.63 -6.49
C ASP A 99 2.94 19.33 -7.25
N SER A 100 3.27 18.17 -6.67
CA SER A 100 3.09 16.88 -7.32
C SER A 100 1.63 16.52 -7.62
N ALA A 101 0.68 17.16 -6.93
CA ALA A 101 -0.76 16.95 -7.10
C ALA A 101 -1.28 17.22 -8.54
N ARG A 102 -0.48 17.87 -9.40
CA ARG A 102 -0.82 18.09 -10.81
C ARG A 102 -0.51 16.91 -11.74
N TRP A 103 0.26 15.92 -11.27
CA TRP A 103 0.63 14.74 -12.04
C TRP A 103 -0.13 13.50 -11.57
N SER A 104 -0.01 12.41 -12.32
CA SER A 104 -0.61 11.13 -11.96
C SER A 104 -0.11 10.60 -10.61
N ILE A 105 -0.92 9.76 -9.96
CA ILE A 105 -0.59 9.15 -8.66
C ILE A 105 0.75 8.40 -8.74
N ASP A 106 1.03 7.70 -9.84
CA ASP A 106 2.30 6.99 -10.00
C ASP A 106 3.52 7.94 -10.06
N THR A 107 3.36 9.11 -10.68
CA THR A 107 4.39 10.16 -10.68
C THR A 107 4.56 10.78 -9.31
N GLN A 108 3.47 11.01 -8.57
CA GLN A 108 3.52 11.47 -7.18
C GLN A 108 4.30 10.49 -6.29
N GLU A 109 4.05 9.20 -6.43
CA GLU A 109 4.73 8.15 -5.69
C GLU A 109 6.22 8.04 -6.06
N LEU A 110 6.58 8.24 -7.34
CA LEU A 110 7.98 8.30 -7.77
C LEU A 110 8.70 9.54 -7.21
N ILE A 111 8.01 10.70 -7.13
CA ILE A 111 8.53 11.90 -6.47
C ILE A 111 8.72 11.64 -4.98
N ALA A 112 7.76 11.00 -4.31
CA ALA A 112 7.86 10.65 -2.91
C ALA A 112 9.08 9.76 -2.63
N ALA A 113 9.35 8.77 -3.49
CA ALA A 113 10.57 7.98 -3.40
C ALA A 113 11.83 8.85 -3.63
N LEU A 114 11.86 9.66 -4.70
CA LEU A 114 12.99 10.54 -5.03
C LEU A 114 13.41 11.45 -3.87
N VAL A 115 12.45 12.03 -3.14
CA VAL A 115 12.75 12.99 -2.06
C VAL A 115 13.29 12.31 -0.80
N LEU A 116 13.16 11.00 -0.66
CA LEU A 116 13.69 10.24 0.49
C LEU A 116 15.16 9.89 0.28
N GLU A 117 15.56 9.55 -0.95
CA GLU A 117 16.88 8.97 -1.26
C GLU A 117 18.09 9.79 -0.78
N PRO A 118 18.13 11.14 -0.82
CA PRO A 118 19.28 11.89 -0.34
C PRO A 118 19.40 12.00 1.19
N PHE A 119 18.50 11.39 1.96
CA PHE A 119 18.32 11.66 3.39
C PHE A 119 18.39 10.40 4.28
N GLY A 120 19.17 9.39 3.90
CA GLY A 120 19.36 8.17 4.71
C GLY A 120 19.66 8.46 6.19
N ASP A 121 20.60 9.37 6.47
CA ASP A 121 20.95 9.81 7.84
C ASP A 121 19.73 10.30 8.68
N LEU A 122 18.68 10.81 8.02
CA LEU A 122 17.48 11.35 8.67
C LEU A 122 16.37 10.29 8.85
N ILE A 123 16.33 9.27 7.98
CA ILE A 123 15.17 8.37 7.85
C ILE A 123 15.49 6.89 8.08
N ASP A 124 16.71 6.42 7.87
CA ASP A 124 17.03 4.98 7.90
C ASP A 124 16.80 4.36 9.28
N GLY A 125 17.03 5.14 10.35
CA GLY A 125 16.72 4.71 11.72
C GLY A 125 15.23 4.47 11.99
N LEU A 126 14.32 4.87 11.09
CA LEU A 126 12.89 4.54 11.19
C LEU A 126 12.59 3.09 10.82
N THR A 127 13.50 2.39 10.13
CA THR A 127 13.29 1.01 9.70
C THR A 127 13.10 0.04 10.88
N ASP A 128 13.70 0.34 12.03
CA ASP A 128 13.47 -0.39 13.30
C ASP A 128 11.99 -0.36 13.75
N CYS A 129 11.23 0.65 13.30
CA CYS A 129 9.81 0.81 13.62
C CYS A 129 8.87 0.14 12.60
N MET A 130 9.41 -0.51 11.55
CA MET A 130 8.60 -1.23 10.55
C MET A 130 8.15 -2.61 11.03
N SER A 131 8.54 -3.02 12.23
CA SER A 131 8.07 -4.25 12.86
C SER A 131 7.21 -3.92 14.08
N THR A 132 6.22 -4.78 14.35
CA THR A 132 5.38 -4.64 15.55
C THR A 132 5.16 -6.00 16.19
N PRO A 133 5.39 -6.15 17.52
CA PRO A 133 5.05 -7.36 18.24
C PRO A 133 3.56 -7.40 18.63
N PHE A 134 2.84 -6.29 18.42
CA PHE A 134 1.45 -6.16 18.84
C PHE A 134 0.50 -6.82 17.85
N VAL A 135 -0.61 -7.31 18.37
CA VAL A 135 -1.72 -7.85 17.59
C VAL A 135 -2.99 -7.07 17.90
N PRO A 136 -3.95 -7.00 16.96
CA PRO A 136 -5.27 -6.43 17.20
C PRO A 136 -5.95 -7.01 18.45
N VAL A 137 -6.41 -6.14 19.35
CA VAL A 137 -7.14 -6.53 20.56
C VAL A 137 -8.57 -5.98 20.48
N LEU A 138 -9.55 -6.86 20.68
CA LEU A 138 -10.95 -6.49 20.77
C LEU A 138 -11.24 -5.95 22.18
N ASP A 139 -11.85 -4.77 22.26
CA ASP A 139 -12.42 -4.21 23.47
C ASP A 139 -13.92 -4.51 23.54
N PRO A 140 -14.36 -5.52 24.32
CA PRO A 140 -15.76 -5.90 24.40
C PRO A 140 -16.62 -4.90 25.19
N ALA A 141 -16.01 -3.96 25.93
CA ALA A 141 -16.71 -2.98 26.75
C ALA A 141 -17.16 -1.74 25.96
N MET A 142 -16.60 -1.52 24.76
CA MET A 142 -17.01 -0.43 23.85
C MET A 142 -18.53 -0.45 23.64
N ALA A 143 -19.16 0.73 23.67
CA ALA A 143 -20.59 0.83 23.42
C ALA A 143 -20.92 0.54 21.95
N CYS A 144 -22.08 -0.09 21.70
CA CYS A 144 -22.57 -0.33 20.34
C CYS A 144 -22.67 0.97 19.53
N ALA A 145 -23.12 2.06 20.17
CA ALA A 145 -23.22 3.37 19.54
C ALA A 145 -21.84 3.90 19.07
N ASP A 146 -20.78 3.71 19.86
CA ASP A 146 -19.43 4.12 19.49
C ASP A 146 -18.91 3.29 18.32
N LEU A 147 -19.13 1.97 18.35
CA LEU A 147 -18.72 1.09 17.26
C LEU A 147 -19.47 1.43 15.95
N SER A 148 -20.77 1.72 16.03
CA SER A 148 -21.57 2.20 14.89
C SER A 148 -21.05 3.53 14.34
N ALA A 149 -20.63 4.46 15.21
CA ALA A 149 -20.02 5.72 14.78
C ALA A 149 -18.68 5.52 14.06
N LEU A 150 -17.85 4.57 14.53
CA LEU A 150 -16.61 4.19 13.84
C LEU A 150 -16.88 3.58 12.47
N ILE A 151 -17.91 2.73 12.34
CA ILE A 151 -18.32 2.18 11.05
C ILE A 151 -18.75 3.30 10.10
N ALA A 152 -19.61 4.22 10.54
CA ALA A 152 -20.07 5.34 9.72
C ALA A 152 -18.91 6.27 9.27
N ARG A 153 -17.88 6.42 10.10
CA ARG A 153 -16.72 7.26 9.78
C ARG A 153 -15.76 6.60 8.78
N ASP A 154 -15.37 5.36 9.03
CA ASP A 154 -14.23 4.74 8.35
C ASP A 154 -14.60 3.60 7.38
N TRP A 155 -15.83 3.09 7.48
CA TRP A 155 -16.29 1.88 6.78
C TRP A 155 -17.54 2.11 5.94
N GLN A 156 -17.96 3.36 5.74
CA GLN A 156 -19.16 3.65 4.95
C GLN A 156 -19.06 3.08 3.53
N TRP A 157 -17.86 3.09 2.93
CA TRP A 157 -17.58 2.45 1.64
C TRP A 157 -17.94 0.95 1.62
N ALA A 158 -17.70 0.23 2.71
CA ALA A 158 -18.04 -1.19 2.83
C ALA A 158 -19.54 -1.39 3.08
N VAL A 159 -20.16 -0.52 3.88
CA VAL A 159 -21.61 -0.58 4.18
C VAL A 159 -22.44 -0.29 2.93
N ASP A 160 -22.00 0.66 2.11
CA ASP A 160 -22.68 1.08 0.88
C ASP A 160 -22.52 0.06 -0.26
N THR A 161 -21.57 -0.87 -0.16
CA THR A 161 -21.36 -1.91 -1.19
C THR A 161 -22.53 -2.89 -1.21
N ASP A 162 -23.13 -3.11 -2.38
CA ASP A 162 -24.23 -4.06 -2.55
C ASP A 162 -23.72 -5.50 -2.78
N PHE A 163 -23.57 -6.27 -1.70
CA PHE A 163 -23.15 -7.67 -1.78
C PHE A 163 -24.24 -8.64 -2.27
N ASP A 164 -25.46 -8.17 -2.55
CA ASP A 164 -26.47 -8.97 -3.25
C ASP A 164 -26.23 -8.96 -4.78
N ASP A 165 -25.44 -8.00 -5.28
CA ASP A 165 -24.94 -7.99 -6.65
C ASP A 165 -23.82 -9.04 -6.83
N PRO A 166 -23.95 -9.99 -7.79
CA PRO A 166 -22.90 -10.93 -8.13
C PRO A 166 -21.54 -10.30 -8.46
N HIS A 167 -21.49 -9.07 -9.00
CA HIS A 167 -20.23 -8.39 -9.31
C HIS A 167 -19.42 -8.07 -8.04
N HIS A 168 -20.07 -7.66 -6.95
CA HIS A 168 -19.41 -7.33 -5.69
C HIS A 168 -19.07 -8.55 -4.83
N CYS A 169 -19.45 -9.75 -5.25
CA CYS A 169 -19.08 -11.00 -4.58
C CYS A 169 -18.61 -12.08 -5.57
N ALA A 170 -18.13 -11.67 -6.74
CA ALA A 170 -17.74 -12.56 -7.83
C ALA A 170 -16.60 -13.52 -7.47
N GLN A 171 -15.80 -13.21 -6.45
CA GLN A 171 -14.62 -13.97 -6.08
C GLN A 171 -14.72 -14.51 -4.63
N PHE A 172 -13.90 -15.51 -4.31
CA PHE A 172 -13.70 -15.99 -2.94
C PHE A 172 -12.25 -16.43 -2.74
N TRP A 173 -11.70 -16.08 -1.58
CA TRP A 173 -10.36 -16.51 -1.20
C TRP A 173 -10.39 -17.87 -0.53
N TYR A 174 -9.40 -18.72 -0.77
CA TYR A 174 -9.26 -20.02 -0.10
C TYR A 174 -7.79 -20.42 0.01
N VAL A 175 -7.48 -21.42 0.83
CA VAL A 175 -6.14 -22.03 0.89
C VAL A 175 -6.17 -23.36 0.13
N SER A 176 -5.31 -23.50 -0.88
CA SER A 176 -5.19 -24.74 -1.63
C SER A 176 -4.60 -25.85 -0.77
N GLU A 177 -5.24 -27.02 -0.69
CA GLU A 177 -4.70 -28.18 0.02
C GLU A 177 -3.36 -28.63 -0.58
N ALA A 178 -3.28 -28.72 -1.90
CA ALA A 178 -2.10 -29.24 -2.61
C ALA A 178 -0.85 -28.36 -2.47
N LYS A 179 -1.03 -27.03 -2.39
CA LYS A 179 0.08 -26.07 -2.37
C LYS A 179 0.22 -25.31 -1.05
N GLN A 180 -0.74 -25.41 -0.14
CA GLN A 180 -0.80 -24.66 1.12
C GLN A 180 -0.63 -23.14 0.91
N GLU A 181 -1.14 -22.64 -0.21
CA GLU A 181 -1.04 -21.24 -0.61
C GLU A 181 -2.43 -20.64 -0.79
N PRO A 182 -2.61 -19.35 -0.43
CA PRO A 182 -3.78 -18.60 -0.81
C PRO A 182 -4.05 -18.60 -2.32
N ARG A 183 -5.33 -18.76 -2.66
CA ARG A 183 -5.90 -18.73 -4.00
C ARG A 183 -7.15 -17.88 -4.00
N LEU A 184 -7.55 -17.49 -5.20
CA LEU A 184 -8.73 -16.69 -5.48
C LEU A 184 -9.53 -17.40 -6.57
N GLY A 185 -10.72 -17.88 -6.22
CA GLY A 185 -11.63 -18.59 -7.12
C GLY A 185 -12.79 -17.70 -7.55
N SER A 186 -13.41 -18.02 -8.67
CA SER A 186 -14.66 -17.40 -9.15
C SER A 186 -15.87 -18.05 -8.50
N ARG A 187 -16.63 -17.31 -7.69
CA ARG A 187 -17.73 -17.81 -6.84
C ARG A 187 -18.84 -18.51 -7.62
N PHE A 188 -19.13 -18.02 -8.82
CA PHE A 188 -20.26 -18.50 -9.63
C PHE A 188 -19.84 -19.50 -10.71
N ILE A 189 -18.56 -19.84 -10.80
CA ILE A 189 -17.99 -20.73 -11.83
C ILE A 189 -17.28 -21.92 -11.20
N GLU A 190 -16.53 -21.69 -10.11
CA GLU A 190 -15.71 -22.70 -9.45
C GLU A 190 -16.40 -23.23 -8.19
N GLU A 191 -16.23 -24.52 -7.91
CA GLU A 191 -16.59 -25.08 -6.61
C GLU A 191 -15.63 -24.59 -5.51
N GLY A 192 -16.07 -24.68 -4.25
CA GLY A 192 -15.21 -24.38 -3.10
C GLY A 192 -15.49 -23.06 -2.39
N ALA A 193 -16.49 -22.28 -2.81
CA ALA A 193 -16.92 -21.08 -2.07
C ALA A 193 -17.32 -21.37 -0.60
N ALA A 194 -17.68 -22.61 -0.27
CA ALA A 194 -17.92 -23.05 1.10
C ALA A 194 -16.65 -23.12 1.97
N LEU A 195 -15.47 -23.11 1.36
CA LEU A 195 -14.15 -23.11 2.01
C LEU A 195 -13.52 -21.70 2.02
N GLU A 196 -14.34 -20.67 1.90
CA GLU A 196 -13.90 -19.28 1.84
C GLU A 196 -13.15 -18.87 3.12
N SER A 197 -11.93 -18.36 2.94
CA SER A 197 -11.16 -17.68 3.97
C SER A 197 -11.83 -16.34 4.32
N PRO A 198 -11.73 -15.88 5.58
CA PRO A 198 -12.43 -14.67 6.06
C PRO A 198 -11.72 -13.37 5.62
N LEU A 199 -11.48 -13.23 4.31
CA LEU A 199 -10.85 -12.07 3.68
C LEU A 199 -11.89 -11.14 3.00
N ASP A 200 -13.17 -11.46 3.12
CA ASP A 200 -14.33 -10.65 2.73
C ASP A 200 -14.63 -9.55 3.77
N ILE A 201 -13.60 -8.79 4.16
CA ILE A 201 -13.65 -7.86 5.31
C ILE A 201 -14.80 -6.84 5.17
N ALA A 202 -14.96 -6.27 3.99
CA ALA A 202 -16.03 -5.31 3.71
C ALA A 202 -17.43 -5.91 3.95
N ARG A 203 -17.67 -7.14 3.46
CA ARG A 203 -18.92 -7.88 3.66
C ARG A 203 -19.17 -8.20 5.13
N GLN A 204 -18.13 -8.62 5.86
CA GLN A 204 -18.23 -8.89 7.30
C GLN A 204 -18.54 -7.62 8.11
N VAL A 205 -17.97 -6.46 7.75
CA VAL A 205 -18.26 -5.18 8.41
C VAL A 205 -19.67 -4.70 8.10
N LYS A 206 -20.16 -4.86 6.87
CA LYS A 206 -21.58 -4.57 6.54
C LYS A 206 -22.52 -5.44 7.38
N ALA A 207 -22.23 -6.73 7.53
CA ALA A 207 -23.03 -7.64 8.35
C ALA A 207 -23.02 -7.23 9.83
N LEU A 208 -21.86 -6.86 10.39
CA LEU A 208 -21.74 -6.32 11.75
C LEU A 208 -22.57 -5.03 11.91
N ALA A 209 -22.54 -4.12 10.94
CA ALA A 209 -23.33 -2.88 10.98
C ALA A 209 -24.83 -3.19 11.10
N GLY A 210 -25.32 -4.20 10.37
CA GLY A 210 -26.69 -4.71 10.50
C GLY A 210 -26.99 -5.28 11.90
N ALA A 211 -26.08 -6.09 12.45
CA ALA A 211 -26.25 -6.67 13.78
C ALA A 211 -26.22 -5.66 14.94
N LEU A 212 -25.57 -4.50 14.74
CA LEU A 212 -25.57 -3.40 15.70
C LEU A 212 -26.85 -2.56 15.67
N HIS A 213 -27.68 -2.69 14.62
CA HIS A 213 -28.88 -1.86 14.47
C HIS A 213 -29.85 -2.07 15.65
N GLY A 214 -30.21 -0.97 16.33
CA GLY A 214 -31.09 -0.99 17.49
C GLY A 214 -30.47 -1.56 18.77
N GLN A 215 -29.21 -2.00 18.74
CA GLN A 215 -28.50 -2.50 19.92
C GLN A 215 -28.01 -1.35 20.80
N THR A 216 -28.01 -1.57 22.11
CA THR A 216 -27.53 -0.60 23.10
C THR A 216 -26.59 -1.28 24.10
N GLY A 217 -25.82 -0.48 24.84
CA GLY A 217 -24.84 -0.99 25.79
C GLY A 217 -23.59 -1.56 25.13
N PRO A 218 -22.80 -2.38 25.85
CA PRO A 218 -21.52 -2.89 25.37
C PRO A 218 -21.66 -3.90 24.23
N ILE A 219 -20.71 -3.89 23.28
CA ILE A 219 -20.67 -4.84 22.17
C ILE A 219 -20.51 -6.31 22.62
N ALA A 220 -20.05 -6.54 23.85
CA ALA A 220 -20.01 -7.86 24.48
C ALA A 220 -21.33 -8.64 24.35
N ALA A 221 -22.48 -7.97 24.54
CA ALA A 221 -23.79 -8.61 24.47
C ALA A 221 -24.09 -9.07 23.03
N VAL A 222 -23.83 -8.19 22.04
CA VAL A 222 -23.99 -8.50 20.62
C VAL A 222 -23.07 -9.65 20.21
N LEU A 223 -21.80 -9.62 20.61
CA LEU A 223 -20.80 -10.65 20.25
C LEU A 223 -20.95 -11.97 21.00
N ALA A 224 -21.75 -12.00 22.08
CA ALA A 224 -22.17 -13.22 22.74
C ALA A 224 -23.32 -13.89 21.96
N ALA A 225 -24.26 -13.11 21.44
CA ALA A 225 -25.37 -13.58 20.61
C ALA A 225 -24.93 -13.91 19.16
N HIS A 226 -24.00 -13.13 18.62
CA HIS A 226 -23.51 -13.16 17.24
C HIS A 226 -21.97 -13.24 17.20
N PRO A 227 -21.39 -14.39 17.58
CA PRO A 227 -19.93 -14.57 17.65
C PRO A 227 -19.22 -14.42 16.29
N GLU A 228 -19.92 -14.58 15.17
CA GLU A 228 -19.43 -14.38 13.80
C GLU A 228 -18.88 -12.97 13.57
N HIS A 229 -19.37 -11.96 14.28
CA HIS A 229 -18.95 -10.56 14.09
C HIS A 229 -17.69 -10.16 14.86
N ARG A 230 -17.07 -11.08 15.61
CA ARG A 230 -15.89 -10.77 16.44
C ARG A 230 -14.70 -10.26 15.63
N ALA A 231 -14.45 -10.83 14.45
CA ALA A 231 -13.36 -10.43 13.58
C ALA A 231 -13.58 -9.02 13.01
N ALA A 232 -14.79 -8.75 12.50
CA ALA A 232 -15.19 -7.44 11.99
C ALA A 232 -15.14 -6.37 13.09
N ALA A 233 -15.67 -6.64 14.28
CA ALA A 233 -15.65 -5.68 15.38
C ALA A 233 -14.22 -5.32 15.79
N ARG A 234 -13.34 -6.33 15.86
CA ARG A 234 -11.91 -6.10 16.12
C ARG A 234 -11.27 -5.27 15.01
N ARG A 235 -11.62 -5.49 13.74
CA ARG A 235 -11.10 -4.72 12.61
C ARG A 235 -11.52 -3.26 12.65
N VAL A 236 -12.80 -2.98 12.90
CA VAL A 236 -13.31 -1.61 13.06
C VAL A 236 -12.59 -0.89 14.20
N GLN A 237 -12.44 -1.53 15.36
CA GLN A 237 -11.71 -0.96 16.50
C GLN A 237 -10.22 -0.75 16.22
N THR A 238 -9.61 -1.65 15.46
CA THR A 238 -8.19 -1.52 15.05
C THR A 238 -8.00 -0.30 14.18
N LEU A 239 -8.79 -0.14 13.11
CA LEU A 239 -8.67 0.98 12.19
C LEU A 239 -8.86 2.34 12.89
N ALA A 240 -9.71 2.39 13.91
CA ALA A 240 -9.93 3.60 14.70
C ALA A 240 -8.69 4.08 15.47
N ARG A 241 -7.72 3.20 15.72
CA ARG A 241 -6.45 3.49 16.43
C ARG A 241 -5.24 3.50 15.49
N HIS A 242 -5.35 2.84 14.35
CA HIS A 242 -4.28 2.59 13.39
C HIS A 242 -4.76 2.98 11.99
N PRO A 243 -4.54 4.23 11.55
CA PRO A 243 -5.14 4.78 10.33
C PRO A 243 -4.84 4.01 9.04
N TYR A 244 -3.71 3.28 9.00
CA TYR A 244 -3.27 2.51 7.84
C TYR A 244 -3.47 1.00 8.03
N ALA A 245 -4.24 0.58 9.03
CA ALA A 245 -4.48 -0.83 9.33
C ALA A 245 -5.42 -1.56 8.35
N GLU A 246 -5.97 -0.87 7.34
CA GLU A 246 -6.98 -1.45 6.46
C GLU A 246 -6.77 -1.09 4.99
N ILE A 247 -7.04 -2.06 4.13
CA ILE A 247 -7.12 -1.87 2.68
C ILE A 247 -8.60 -1.57 2.38
N ARG A 248 -8.88 -0.32 2.00
CA ARG A 248 -10.25 0.15 1.75
C ARG A 248 -10.73 -0.26 0.35
N ASP A 249 -10.89 -1.55 0.15
CA ASP A 249 -11.29 -2.15 -1.12
C ASP A 249 -12.14 -3.42 -0.91
N ASN A 250 -12.95 -3.79 -1.91
CA ASN A 250 -13.74 -5.00 -1.90
C ASN A 250 -12.94 -6.19 -2.46
N LEU A 251 -12.27 -6.92 -1.56
CA LEU A 251 -11.38 -8.02 -1.93
C LEU A 251 -12.07 -9.27 -2.51
N ILE A 252 -13.39 -9.25 -2.67
CA ILE A 252 -14.17 -10.34 -3.29
C ILE A 252 -14.99 -9.88 -4.51
N GLY A 253 -14.80 -8.63 -4.95
CA GLY A 253 -15.39 -8.10 -6.19
C GLY A 253 -14.71 -8.64 -7.45
N ASP A 254 -15.32 -8.47 -8.62
CA ASP A 254 -14.72 -8.86 -9.90
C ASP A 254 -13.58 -7.93 -10.36
N ASP A 255 -13.55 -6.71 -9.84
CA ASP A 255 -12.54 -5.68 -10.05
C ASP A 255 -11.34 -5.78 -9.09
N CYS A 256 -11.40 -6.65 -8.09
CA CYS A 256 -10.30 -6.87 -7.16
C CYS A 256 -9.05 -7.38 -7.92
N LEU A 257 -7.96 -6.61 -7.81
CA LEU A 257 -6.65 -6.94 -8.36
C LEU A 257 -5.65 -7.27 -7.24
N PRO A 258 -5.48 -8.56 -6.87
CA PRO A 258 -4.50 -8.99 -5.86
C PRO A 258 -3.07 -8.49 -6.09
N ILE A 259 -2.72 -8.22 -7.34
CA ILE A 259 -1.41 -7.65 -7.70
C ILE A 259 -1.16 -6.28 -7.07
N ASP A 260 -2.18 -5.49 -6.75
CA ASP A 260 -1.96 -4.18 -6.11
C ASP A 260 -1.52 -4.33 -4.65
N MET A 261 -2.09 -5.27 -3.90
CA MET A 261 -1.57 -5.67 -2.57
C MET A 261 -0.14 -6.21 -2.65
N LEU A 262 0.15 -7.01 -3.69
CA LEU A 262 1.50 -7.54 -3.91
C LEU A 262 2.49 -6.41 -4.19
N ARG A 263 2.14 -5.45 -5.03
CA ARG A 263 2.98 -4.29 -5.37
C ARG A 263 3.31 -3.48 -4.13
N CYS A 264 2.29 -3.15 -3.32
CA CYS A 264 2.47 -2.48 -2.04
C CYS A 264 3.47 -3.23 -1.15
N LYS A 265 3.25 -4.52 -0.90
CA LYS A 265 4.12 -5.32 -0.04
C LYS A 265 5.56 -5.38 -0.57
N LEU A 266 5.72 -5.64 -1.87
CA LEU A 266 7.02 -5.87 -2.49
C LEU A 266 7.82 -4.56 -2.63
N ALA A 267 7.17 -3.40 -2.72
CA ALA A 267 7.84 -2.11 -2.72
C ALA A 267 8.66 -1.91 -1.43
N PHE A 268 8.14 -2.33 -0.27
CA PHE A 268 8.88 -2.32 1.00
C PHE A 268 10.07 -3.29 1.06
N PHE A 269 10.17 -4.24 0.12
CA PHE A 269 11.34 -5.11 -0.03
C PHE A 269 12.34 -4.59 -1.06
N GLY A 270 12.15 -3.37 -1.58
CA GLY A 270 13.00 -2.78 -2.62
C GLY A 270 12.76 -3.39 -4.00
N ALA A 271 11.59 -3.97 -4.25
CA ALA A 271 11.23 -4.48 -5.57
C ALA A 271 11.01 -3.32 -6.57
N ALA A 272 11.55 -3.48 -7.77
CA ALA A 272 11.39 -2.57 -8.89
C ALA A 272 10.94 -3.31 -10.16
N LYS A 273 10.65 -2.55 -11.22
CA LYS A 273 10.25 -3.06 -12.56
C LYS A 273 9.13 -4.08 -12.48
N PHE A 274 8.04 -3.71 -11.79
CA PHE A 274 6.83 -4.53 -11.71
C PHE A 274 6.27 -4.81 -13.11
N ASP A 275 6.03 -6.08 -13.39
CA ASP A 275 5.63 -6.56 -14.70
C ASP A 275 4.53 -7.60 -14.52
N PRO A 276 3.26 -7.14 -14.45
CA PRO A 276 2.11 -8.03 -14.35
C PRO A 276 2.07 -9.04 -15.48
N LYS A 277 1.79 -10.29 -15.12
CA LYS A 277 1.63 -11.42 -16.04
C LYS A 277 0.20 -11.96 -16.01
N SER A 278 -0.52 -11.68 -14.93
CA SER A 278 -1.98 -11.71 -14.84
C SER A 278 -2.43 -10.78 -13.71
N ASP A 279 -3.75 -10.70 -13.49
CA ASP A 279 -4.44 -10.15 -12.31
C ASP A 279 -3.95 -10.68 -10.94
N ARG A 280 -3.27 -11.83 -10.93
CA ARG A 280 -2.90 -12.63 -9.74
C ARG A 280 -1.40 -12.83 -9.58
N TRP A 281 -0.62 -12.50 -10.62
CA TRP A 281 0.82 -12.71 -10.63
C TRP A 281 1.55 -11.55 -11.32
N THR A 282 2.53 -11.00 -10.61
CA THR A 282 3.47 -10.01 -11.14
C THR A 282 4.89 -10.50 -11.02
N ARG A 283 5.68 -10.24 -12.06
CA ARG A 283 7.13 -10.40 -12.05
C ARG A 283 7.75 -9.11 -11.51
N ILE A 284 8.79 -9.25 -10.71
CA ILE A 284 9.53 -8.12 -10.13
C ILE A 284 11.02 -8.30 -10.31
N THR A 285 11.78 -7.24 -10.06
CA THR A 285 13.24 -7.27 -9.95
C THR A 285 13.64 -6.85 -8.53
N LEU A 286 14.52 -7.60 -7.89
CA LEU A 286 15.08 -7.30 -6.55
C LEU A 286 16.59 -7.13 -6.66
N ALA A 287 17.15 -6.27 -5.81
CA ALA A 287 18.59 -6.06 -5.65
C ALA A 287 19.34 -5.81 -6.99
N GLN A 288 18.65 -5.22 -7.97
CA GLN A 288 19.31 -4.79 -9.20
C GLN A 288 20.27 -3.66 -8.82
N GLY A 289 21.52 -3.72 -9.29
CA GLY A 289 22.52 -2.70 -8.98
C GLY A 289 22.97 -2.66 -7.51
N ALA A 290 22.50 -3.57 -6.66
CA ALA A 290 22.99 -3.68 -5.29
C ALA A 290 24.50 -3.99 -5.31
N PRO A 291 25.25 -3.44 -4.34
CA PRO A 291 26.71 -3.56 -4.28
C PRO A 291 27.16 -5.03 -4.15
N LEU A 292 28.26 -5.36 -4.81
CA LEU A 292 29.06 -6.55 -4.49
C LEU A 292 29.89 -6.34 -3.22
N ALA A 293 30.53 -7.41 -2.73
CA ALA A 293 31.25 -7.39 -1.46
C ALA A 293 32.40 -6.36 -1.41
N ASP A 294 33.03 -6.07 -2.55
CA ASP A 294 34.07 -5.06 -2.72
C ASP A 294 33.53 -3.63 -2.98
N GLU A 295 32.22 -3.49 -3.17
CA GLU A 295 31.52 -2.23 -3.46
C GLU A 295 30.76 -1.67 -2.24
N LEU A 296 30.87 -2.32 -1.07
CA LEU A 296 30.16 -1.94 0.16
C LEU A 296 30.50 -0.55 0.72
N HIS A 297 31.51 0.12 0.16
CA HIS A 297 31.81 1.52 0.48
C HIS A 297 30.74 2.50 -0.04
N ASN A 298 29.87 2.07 -0.95
CA ASN A 298 28.74 2.84 -1.48
C ASN A 298 27.44 2.02 -1.43
N ALA A 299 27.22 1.33 -0.30
CA ALA A 299 26.28 0.21 -0.26
C ALA A 299 24.81 0.57 -0.57
N ASP A 300 24.43 1.83 -0.35
CA ASP A 300 23.03 2.28 -0.41
C ASP A 300 22.68 3.03 -1.72
N ASP A 301 23.65 3.29 -2.60
CA ASP A 301 23.41 4.02 -3.86
C ASP A 301 23.00 3.11 -5.02
N TRP A 302 21.85 2.44 -4.88
CA TRP A 302 21.32 1.54 -5.91
C TRP A 302 19.84 1.73 -6.22
N TRP A 303 19.22 2.83 -5.77
CA TRP A 303 17.86 3.17 -6.18
C TRP A 303 17.76 3.37 -7.70
N LEU A 304 16.78 2.69 -8.30
CA LEU A 304 16.47 2.69 -9.75
C LEU A 304 17.74 2.55 -10.61
N PRO A 305 18.50 1.46 -10.47
CA PRO A 305 19.75 1.28 -11.19
C PRO A 305 19.49 1.27 -12.71
N THR A 306 20.43 1.80 -13.46
CA THR A 306 20.36 1.86 -14.92
C THR A 306 21.59 1.21 -15.51
N PHE A 307 21.40 0.49 -16.61
CA PHE A 307 22.53 0.00 -17.40
C PHE A 307 23.03 1.11 -18.31
N ALA A 308 24.35 1.23 -18.44
CA ALA A 308 24.96 2.05 -19.47
C ALA A 308 24.43 1.59 -20.84
N SER A 309 23.89 2.55 -21.60
CA SER A 309 23.49 2.38 -22.99
C SER A 309 24.70 2.29 -23.90
#